data_AF-A0A1Q8SZI9-F1
#
_entry.id   AF-A0A1Q8SZI9-F1
#
_cell.length_a   1.000
_cell.length_b   1.000
_cell.length_c   1.000
_cell.angle_alpha   90.00
_cell.angle_beta   90.00
_cell.angle_gamma   90.00
#
_symmetry.space_group_name_H-M   'P 1'
#
loop_
_entity.id
_entity.type
_entity.pdbx_description
1 polymer ?
#
loop_
_entity_poly.entity_id
_entity_poly.type
_entity_poly.pdbx_seq_one_letter_code
_entity_poly.pdbx_strand_id
1 'polypeptide(L)'
;MIRISDEQLDHYADRFQLLGIARAGIALDRYIANPERCELMARFVRLRLDRLRVSFAQFCSDPELYEERAAVECEPPLASQQAAILRCWQQQDTGVMPRQHADPTHGPWLAEDDLTDIAELLAGWRDECEALPHRNGTAIEPMRHHRKHRSHRNASANFKIRGA
;
A
#
# COMPACT_ATOMS: atom_id res chain seq x y z
N MET A 1 23.65 -9.86 38.18
CA MET A 1 23.58 -8.47 37.68
C MET A 1 24.36 -8.44 36.38
N ILE A 2 23.69 -8.29 35.24
CA ILE A 2 24.35 -8.25 33.93
C ILE A 2 25.16 -6.95 33.89
N ARG A 3 26.48 -7.03 33.66
CA ARG A 3 27.32 -5.85 33.45
C ARG A 3 27.40 -5.61 31.95
N ILE A 4 26.88 -4.47 31.52
CA ILE A 4 26.79 -4.05 30.12
C ILE A 4 27.58 -2.76 30.02
N SER A 5 28.43 -2.62 29.01
CA SER A 5 29.13 -1.35 28.76
C SER A 5 28.17 -0.30 28.20
N ASP A 6 28.52 0.98 28.30
CA ASP A 6 27.72 2.05 27.71
C ASP A 6 27.55 1.87 26.20
N GLU A 7 28.60 1.47 25.49
CA GLU A 7 28.54 1.15 24.05
C GLU A 7 27.55 0.01 23.73
N GLN A 8 27.50 -1.01 24.58
CA GLN A 8 26.55 -2.11 24.41
C GLN A 8 25.11 -1.65 24.72
N LEU A 9 24.94 -0.78 25.71
CA LEU A 9 23.63 -0.20 26.03
C LEU A 9 23.11 0.64 24.84
N ASP A 10 23.95 1.48 24.25
CA ASP A 10 23.61 2.27 23.07
C ASP A 10 23.25 1.38 21.88
N HIS A 11 24.03 0.34 21.62
CA HIS A 11 23.73 -0.65 20.58
C HIS A 11 22.33 -1.27 20.75
N TYR A 12 21.98 -1.67 21.97
CA TYR A 12 20.66 -2.25 22.25
C TYR A 12 19.54 -1.19 22.25
N ALA A 13 19.81 0.04 22.67
CA ALA A 13 18.84 1.12 22.62
C ALA A 13 18.46 1.47 21.16
N ASP A 14 19.44 1.58 20.27
CA ASP A 14 19.21 1.81 18.85
C ASP A 14 18.40 0.68 18.22
N ARG A 15 18.78 -0.57 18.52
CA ARG A 15 18.09 -1.76 18.00
C ARG A 15 16.65 -1.87 18.53
N PHE A 16 16.42 -1.52 19.79
CA PHE A 16 15.09 -1.45 20.41
C PHE A 16 14.18 -0.44 19.68
N GLN A 17 14.72 0.72 19.32
CA GLN A 17 13.99 1.72 18.54
C GLN A 17 13.74 1.27 17.10
N LEU A 18 14.78 0.76 16.43
CA LEU A 18 14.73 0.33 15.03
C LEU A 18 13.70 -0.79 14.81
N LEU A 19 13.65 -1.76 15.73
CA LEU A 19 12.71 -2.87 15.66
C LEU A 19 11.33 -2.51 16.24
N GLY A 20 11.17 -1.32 16.82
CA GLY A 20 9.91 -0.84 17.38
C GLY A 20 9.39 -1.71 18.53
N ILE A 21 10.30 -2.29 19.32
CA ILE A 21 9.99 -3.30 20.36
C ILE A 21 8.98 -2.78 21.40
N ALA A 22 9.01 -1.48 21.68
CA ALA A 22 8.02 -0.82 22.55
C ALA A 22 6.57 -1.02 22.07
N ARG A 23 6.32 -1.13 20.76
CA ARG A 23 4.98 -1.35 20.19
C ARG A 23 4.45 -2.75 20.50
N ALA A 24 5.34 -3.70 20.80
CA ALA A 24 4.98 -5.02 21.29
C ALA A 24 4.75 -5.05 22.81
N GLY A 25 4.77 -3.90 23.49
CA GLY A 25 4.55 -3.78 24.94
C GLY A 25 5.73 -4.23 25.78
N ILE A 26 6.93 -4.32 25.20
CA ILE A 26 8.16 -4.73 25.89
C ILE A 26 8.98 -3.49 26.24
N ALA A 27 9.39 -3.37 27.49
CA ALA A 27 10.26 -2.31 27.98
C ALA A 27 11.76 -2.62 27.71
N LEU A 28 12.59 -1.58 27.67
CA LEU A 28 14.01 -1.69 27.31
C LEU A 28 14.81 -2.57 28.27
N ASP A 29 14.53 -2.47 29.57
CA ASP A 29 15.14 -3.31 30.61
C ASP A 29 14.86 -4.80 30.37
N ARG A 30 13.63 -5.14 29.99
CA ARG A 30 13.21 -6.50 29.66
C ARG A 30 13.81 -6.98 28.34
N TYR A 31 13.95 -6.07 27.35
CA TYR A 31 14.63 -6.36 26.09
C TYR A 31 16.10 -6.72 26.33
N ILE A 32 16.81 -5.90 27.10
CA ILE A 32 18.22 -6.11 27.42
C ILE A 32 18.44 -7.45 28.17
N ALA A 33 17.49 -7.86 29.01
CA ALA A 33 17.57 -9.15 29.71
C ALA A 33 17.45 -10.37 28.79
N ASN A 34 16.76 -10.25 27.65
CA ASN A 34 16.63 -11.32 26.65
C ASN A 34 16.30 -10.73 25.26
N PRO A 35 17.32 -10.26 24.51
CA PRO A 35 17.09 -9.52 23.27
C PRO A 35 16.47 -10.41 22.20
N GLU A 36 17.01 -11.61 21.98
CA GLU A 36 16.54 -12.54 20.95
C GLU A 36 15.05 -12.87 21.08
N ARG A 37 14.60 -13.23 22.28
CA ARG A 37 13.19 -13.57 22.52
C ARG A 37 12.27 -12.37 22.31
N CYS A 38 12.72 -11.19 22.72
CA CYS A 38 11.95 -9.96 22.57
C CYS A 38 11.86 -9.52 21.11
N GLU A 39 12.90 -9.73 20.31
CA GLU A 39 12.87 -9.46 18.85
C GLU A 39 11.94 -10.42 18.13
N LEU A 40 11.96 -11.70 18.47
CA LEU A 40 11.00 -12.68 17.95
C LEU A 40 9.57 -12.29 18.31
N MET A 41 9.32 -11.85 19.55
CA MET A 41 8.00 -11.37 19.95
C MET A 41 7.59 -10.12 19.19
N ALA A 42 8.51 -9.16 18.99
CA ALA A 42 8.24 -7.96 18.22
C ALA A 42 7.90 -8.29 16.76
N ARG A 43 8.61 -9.25 16.13
CA ARG A 43 8.28 -9.77 14.79
C ARG A 43 6.90 -10.41 14.76
N PHE A 44 6.60 -11.30 15.71
CA PHE A 44 5.30 -11.95 15.84
C PHE A 44 4.14 -10.95 15.92
N VAL A 45 4.26 -9.93 16.78
CA VAL A 45 3.24 -8.88 16.95
C VAL A 45 3.15 -7.98 15.72
N ARG A 46 4.29 -7.62 15.11
CA ARG A 46 4.32 -6.80 13.89
C ARG A 46 3.59 -7.48 12.74
N LEU A 47 3.78 -8.79 12.60
CA LEU A 47 3.13 -9.62 11.59
C LEU A 47 1.69 -10.02 11.97
N ARG A 48 1.22 -9.68 13.17
CA ARG A 48 -0.13 -9.99 13.68
C ARG A 48 -0.50 -11.46 13.50
N LEU A 49 0.47 -12.35 13.75
CA LEU A 49 0.33 -13.78 13.53
C LEU A 49 -0.78 -14.42 14.41
N ASP A 50 -1.19 -13.74 15.48
CA ASP A 50 -2.37 -14.08 16.27
C ASP A 50 -3.65 -14.14 15.41
N ARG A 51 -3.80 -13.22 14.44
CA ARG A 51 -4.94 -13.19 13.52
C ARG A 51 -4.95 -14.36 12.54
N LEU A 52 -3.76 -14.85 12.18
CA LEU A 52 -3.58 -16.05 11.37
C LEU A 52 -3.70 -17.33 12.20
N ARG A 53 -4.11 -17.22 13.48
CA ARG A 53 -4.23 -18.34 14.44
C ARG A 53 -2.92 -19.08 14.67
N VAL A 54 -1.79 -18.40 14.47
CA VAL A 54 -0.46 -18.92 14.77
C VAL A 54 -0.10 -18.49 16.18
N SER A 55 0.26 -19.44 17.03
CA SER A 55 0.75 -19.16 18.38
C SER A 55 2.21 -18.71 18.35
N PHE A 56 2.63 -17.97 19.38
CA PHE A 56 4.03 -17.59 19.51
C PHE A 56 4.97 -18.80 19.59
N ALA A 57 4.53 -19.90 20.20
CA ALA A 57 5.32 -21.13 20.26
C ALA A 57 5.54 -21.77 18.88
N GLN A 58 4.50 -21.79 18.03
CA GLN A 58 4.61 -22.25 16.65
C GLN A 58 5.50 -21.32 15.82
N PHE A 59 5.37 -20.01 15.99
CA PHE A 59 6.28 -19.06 15.35
C PHE A 59 7.74 -19.30 15.75
N CYS A 60 8.01 -19.54 17.04
CA CYS A 60 9.36 -19.82 17.51
C CYS A 60 9.95 -21.13 16.99
N SER A 61 9.13 -22.12 16.58
CA SER A 61 9.67 -23.37 16.04
C SER A 61 10.20 -23.22 14.62
N ASP A 62 9.62 -22.32 13.83
CA ASP A 62 10.07 -22.03 12.46
C ASP A 62 9.64 -20.61 12.06
N PRO A 63 10.42 -19.58 12.43
CA PRO A 63 10.04 -18.19 12.16
C PRO A 63 9.90 -17.90 10.67
N GLU A 64 10.84 -18.38 9.84
CA GLU A 64 10.93 -18.05 8.41
C GLU A 64 9.67 -18.49 7.66
N LEU A 65 9.19 -19.72 7.90
CA LEU A 65 7.96 -20.25 7.31
C LEU A 65 6.76 -19.32 7.53
N TYR A 66 6.58 -18.83 8.76
CA TYR A 66 5.43 -18.01 9.10
C TYR A 66 5.57 -16.57 8.59
N GLU A 67 6.79 -16.06 8.42
CA GLU A 67 7.02 -14.77 7.78
C GLU A 67 6.70 -14.80 6.29
N GLU A 68 7.12 -15.85 5.58
CA GLU A 68 6.77 -16.06 4.18
C GLU A 68 5.26 -16.16 4.01
N ARG A 69 4.61 -16.94 4.88
CA ARG A 69 3.15 -17.08 4.87
C ARG A 69 2.44 -15.74 5.11
N ALA A 70 2.89 -14.96 6.09
CA ALA A 70 2.34 -13.64 6.38
C ALA A 70 2.59 -12.63 5.24
N ALA A 71 3.66 -12.81 4.46
CA ALA A 71 3.96 -11.96 3.31
C ALA A 71 3.02 -12.25 2.11
N VAL A 72 2.60 -13.51 1.94
CA VAL A 72 1.71 -13.93 0.84
C VAL A 72 0.25 -13.61 1.16
N GLU A 73 -0.18 -13.84 2.40
CA GLU A 73 -1.54 -13.54 2.85
C GLU A 73 -1.69 -12.02 3.08
N CYS A 74 -1.98 -11.25 2.02
CA CYS A 74 -2.29 -9.82 2.15
C CYS A 74 -3.42 -9.62 3.17
N GLU A 75 -3.13 -8.87 4.24
CA GLU A 75 -4.10 -8.60 5.30
C GLU A 75 -5.37 -7.96 4.68
N PRO A 76 -6.56 -8.54 4.87
CA PRO A 76 -7.79 -7.89 4.43
C PRO A 76 -7.95 -6.56 5.19
N PRO A 77 -8.30 -5.46 4.49
CA PRO A 77 -8.40 -4.15 5.12
C PRO A 77 -9.42 -4.19 6.27
N LEU A 78 -9.15 -3.42 7.33
CA LEU A 78 -10.13 -3.21 8.41
C LEU A 78 -11.45 -2.71 7.83
N ALA A 79 -12.60 -3.01 8.44
CA ALA A 79 -13.90 -2.58 7.92
C ALA A 79 -13.98 -1.07 7.58
N SER A 80 -13.34 -0.21 8.38
CA SER A 80 -13.24 1.22 8.11
C SER A 80 -12.35 1.57 6.91
N GLN A 81 -11.24 0.84 6.75
CA GLN A 81 -10.35 0.96 5.59
C GLN A 81 -11.03 0.43 4.33
N GLN A 82 -11.74 -0.70 4.43
CA GLN A 82 -12.53 -1.27 3.35
C GLN A 82 -13.62 -0.30 2.90
N ALA A 83 -14.34 0.34 3.83
CA ALA A 83 -15.30 1.38 3.51
C ALA A 83 -14.65 2.62 2.86
N ALA A 84 -13.44 2.99 3.27
CA ALA A 84 -12.69 4.07 2.61
C ALA A 84 -12.25 3.67 1.19
N ILE A 85 -11.73 2.45 1.01
CA ILE A 85 -11.35 1.89 -0.29
C ILE A 85 -12.56 1.86 -1.22
N LEU A 86 -13.70 1.35 -0.76
CA LEU A 86 -14.95 1.31 -1.53
C LEU A 86 -15.44 2.72 -1.91
N ARG A 87 -15.32 3.70 -1.00
CA ARG A 87 -15.65 5.11 -1.31
C ARG A 87 -14.71 5.71 -2.35
N CYS A 88 -13.40 5.48 -2.22
CA CYS A 88 -12.42 5.94 -3.20
C CYS A 88 -12.65 5.28 -4.56
N TRP A 89 -12.94 3.98 -4.58
CA TRP A 89 -13.27 3.24 -5.79
C TRP A 89 -14.55 3.78 -6.45
N GLN A 90 -15.62 3.97 -5.67
CA GLN A 90 -16.87 4.59 -6.13
C GLN A 90 -16.65 6.00 -6.72
N GLN A 91 -15.69 6.78 -6.21
CA GLN A 91 -15.37 8.12 -6.71
C GLN A 91 -14.50 8.10 -7.98
N GLN A 92 -13.72 7.04 -8.18
CA GLN A 92 -12.85 6.86 -9.35
C GLN A 92 -13.56 6.19 -10.52
N ASP A 93 -14.69 5.51 -10.27
CA ASP A 93 -15.54 4.92 -11.29
C ASP A 93 -16.38 6.01 -12.00
N THR A 94 -15.75 6.73 -12.94
CA THR A 94 -16.30 7.88 -13.68
C THR A 94 -17.24 7.49 -14.83
N GLY A 95 -18.18 6.56 -14.61
CA GLY A 95 -19.11 6.11 -15.67
C GLY A 95 -20.59 6.08 -15.30
N VAL A 96 -20.95 5.85 -14.03
CA VAL A 96 -22.36 5.66 -13.65
C VAL A 96 -22.72 6.57 -12.50
N MET A 97 -23.44 7.65 -12.83
CA MET A 97 -24.05 8.53 -11.83
C MET A 97 -25.00 7.73 -10.92
N PRO A 98 -25.07 8.03 -9.60
CA PRO A 98 -26.05 7.43 -8.73
C PRO A 98 -27.46 7.70 -9.29
N ARG A 99 -28.25 6.63 -9.39
CA ARG A 99 -29.62 6.47 -9.93
C ARG A 99 -30.66 7.57 -9.64
N GLN A 100 -30.35 8.59 -8.86
CA GLN A 100 -31.31 9.58 -8.37
C GLN A 100 -31.72 10.62 -9.43
N HIS A 101 -31.05 10.64 -10.59
CA HIS A 101 -31.39 11.53 -11.73
C HIS A 101 -31.70 10.80 -13.04
N ALA A 102 -31.83 9.48 -13.02
CA ALA A 102 -32.20 8.73 -14.23
C ALA A 102 -33.71 8.82 -14.44
N ASP A 103 -34.12 9.74 -15.33
CA ASP A 103 -35.43 9.69 -15.98
C ASP A 103 -35.59 8.30 -16.65
N PRO A 104 -36.73 7.58 -16.55
CA PRO A 104 -36.83 6.19 -16.98
C PRO A 104 -36.93 6.02 -18.51
N THR A 105 -36.48 7.00 -19.29
CA THR A 105 -36.67 7.09 -20.74
C THR A 105 -35.61 6.41 -21.58
N HIS A 106 -34.60 5.75 -21.01
CA HIS A 106 -33.56 5.07 -21.79
C HIS A 106 -33.68 3.54 -21.60
N GLY A 107 -33.97 2.85 -22.70
CA GLY A 107 -33.95 1.39 -22.81
C GLY A 107 -32.55 0.82 -22.53
N PRO A 108 -32.29 -0.47 -22.83
CA PRO A 108 -30.96 -1.06 -22.64
C PRO A 108 -29.92 -0.16 -23.32
N TRP A 109 -28.92 0.27 -22.55
CA TRP A 109 -27.97 1.34 -22.86
C TRP A 109 -26.98 1.02 -23.99
N LEU A 110 -27.15 -0.12 -24.66
CA LEU A 110 -26.35 -0.59 -25.78
C LEU A 110 -27.30 -1.32 -26.74
N ALA A 111 -27.45 -0.81 -27.96
CA ALA A 111 -28.02 -1.60 -29.04
C ALA A 111 -27.06 -2.76 -29.37
N GLU A 112 -27.55 -3.86 -29.94
CA GLU A 112 -26.65 -4.91 -30.47
C GLU A 112 -25.70 -4.35 -31.54
N ASP A 113 -26.13 -3.31 -32.26
CA ASP A 113 -25.32 -2.56 -33.23
C ASP A 113 -24.22 -1.70 -32.56
N ASP A 114 -24.31 -1.42 -31.26
CA ASP A 114 -23.30 -0.71 -30.46
C ASP A 114 -22.26 -1.66 -29.84
N LEU A 115 -22.46 -2.98 -29.95
CA LEU A 115 -21.49 -3.97 -29.49
C LEU A 115 -20.32 -4.00 -30.48
N THR A 116 -19.21 -3.35 -30.10
CA THR A 116 -17.98 -3.39 -30.88
C THR A 116 -17.50 -4.83 -31.03
N ASP A 117 -17.20 -5.26 -32.26
CA ASP A 117 -16.54 -6.54 -32.48
C ASP A 117 -15.17 -6.52 -31.77
N ILE A 118 -15.05 -7.36 -30.76
CA ILE A 118 -13.84 -7.47 -29.93
C ILE A 118 -12.62 -7.81 -30.81
N ALA A 119 -12.82 -8.58 -31.89
CA ALA A 119 -11.74 -8.93 -32.80
C ALA A 119 -11.24 -7.72 -33.59
N GLU A 120 -12.15 -6.85 -34.05
CA GLU A 120 -11.84 -5.61 -34.75
C GLU A 120 -11.15 -4.60 -33.82
N LEU A 121 -11.65 -4.46 -32.59
CA LEU A 121 -11.04 -3.60 -31.57
C LEU A 121 -9.60 -4.04 -31.23
N LEU A 122 -9.40 -5.35 -31.02
CA LEU A 122 -8.07 -5.90 -30.75
C LEU A 122 -7.13 -5.79 -31.96
N ALA A 123 -7.64 -5.88 -33.19
CA ALA A 123 -6.85 -5.66 -34.39
C ALA A 123 -6.38 -4.20 -34.48
N GLY A 124 -7.28 -3.23 -34.28
CA GLY A 124 -6.92 -1.81 -34.25
C GLY A 124 -5.89 -1.48 -33.17
N TRP A 125 -6.03 -2.05 -31.97
CA TRP A 125 -5.05 -1.87 -30.90
C TRP A 125 -3.67 -2.46 -31.22
N ARG A 126 -3.61 -3.58 -31.97
CA ARG A 126 -2.33 -4.16 -32.42
C ARG A 126 -1.65 -3.25 -33.42
N ASP A 127 -2.39 -2.73 -34.39
CA ASP A 127 -1.88 -1.80 -35.39
C ASP A 127 -1.37 -0.50 -34.74
N GLU A 128 -2.10 0.02 -33.73
CA GLU A 128 -1.65 1.16 -32.93
C GLU A 128 -0.38 0.86 -32.13
N CYS A 129 -0.29 -0.31 -31.51
CA CYS A 129 0.91 -0.74 -30.78
C CYS A 129 2.14 -0.89 -31.70
N GLU A 130 1.96 -1.40 -32.93
CA GLU A 130 3.04 -1.51 -33.92
C GLU A 130 3.59 -0.13 -34.32
N ALA A 131 2.73 0.88 -34.36
CA ALA A 131 3.12 2.25 -34.68
C ALA A 131 3.89 2.96 -33.53
N LEU A 132 3.90 2.40 -32.32
CA LEU A 132 4.62 2.97 -31.17
C LEU A 132 6.13 2.64 -31.21
N PRO A 133 6.99 3.50 -30.64
CA PRO A 133 8.40 3.19 -30.49
C PRO A 133 8.60 2.00 -29.53
N HIS A 134 9.51 1.10 -29.89
CA HIS A 134 9.80 -0.11 -29.12
C HIS A 134 11.14 -0.03 -28.39
N ARG A 135 11.22 -0.64 -27.19
CA ARG A 135 12.47 -0.88 -26.47
C ARG A 135 12.50 -2.33 -26.00
N ASN A 136 13.54 -3.07 -26.39
CA ASN A 136 13.67 -4.51 -26.10
C ASN A 136 12.41 -5.33 -26.50
N GLY A 137 11.78 -4.98 -27.63
CA GLY A 137 10.58 -5.67 -28.13
C GLY A 137 9.28 -5.32 -27.40
N THR A 138 9.28 -4.40 -26.44
CA THR A 138 8.06 -3.89 -25.80
C THR A 138 7.70 -2.52 -26.37
N ALA A 139 6.45 -2.34 -26.81
CA ALA A 139 5.93 -1.04 -27.23
C ALA A 139 5.93 -0.06 -26.04
N ILE A 140 6.45 1.15 -26.25
CA ILE A 140 6.49 2.21 -25.25
C ILE A 140 5.66 3.39 -25.74
N GLU A 141 4.62 3.72 -24.99
CA GLU A 141 3.88 4.95 -25.23
C GLU A 141 4.72 6.17 -24.77
N PRO A 142 5.03 7.13 -25.65
CA PRO A 142 5.76 8.33 -25.26
C PRO A 142 4.88 9.22 -24.36
N MET A 143 5.22 9.26 -23.08
CA MET A 143 4.54 10.06 -22.07
C MET A 143 4.59 11.56 -22.43
N ARG A 144 3.45 12.12 -22.86
CA ARG A 144 3.31 13.56 -23.12
C ARG A 144 3.12 14.31 -21.80
N HIS A 145 4.17 14.93 -21.31
CA HIS A 145 4.05 15.85 -20.19
C HIS A 145 3.25 17.09 -20.60
N HIS A 146 1.99 17.18 -20.17
CA HIS A 146 1.27 18.45 -20.16
C HIS A 146 2.01 19.42 -19.25
N ARG A 147 2.79 20.32 -19.87
CA ARG A 147 3.50 21.37 -19.15
C ARG A 147 2.47 22.35 -18.60
N LYS A 148 2.13 22.23 -17.31
CA LYS A 148 1.26 23.21 -16.64
C LYS A 148 1.85 24.61 -16.84
N HIS A 149 1.02 25.57 -17.26
CA HIS A 149 1.43 26.94 -17.49
C HIS A 149 2.17 27.51 -16.26
N ARG A 150 3.28 28.19 -16.50
CA ARG A 150 4.25 28.67 -15.49
C ARG A 150 3.69 29.76 -14.54
N SER A 151 2.42 30.15 -14.70
CA SER A 151 1.79 31.29 -14.01
C SER A 151 1.41 31.00 -12.54
N HIS A 152 1.33 29.74 -12.11
CA HIS A 152 0.87 29.41 -10.75
C HIS A 152 1.95 29.34 -9.65
N ARG A 153 3.18 29.82 -9.89
CA ARG A 153 4.25 29.73 -8.88
C ARG A 153 4.06 30.62 -7.65
N ASN A 154 3.19 31.64 -7.71
CA ASN A 154 3.12 32.65 -6.64
C ASN A 154 1.72 32.89 -6.04
N ALA A 155 0.72 32.03 -6.30
CA ALA A 155 -0.67 32.38 -5.97
C ALA A 155 -1.21 31.89 -4.60
N SER A 156 -0.50 31.09 -3.79
CA SER A 156 -1.13 30.54 -2.57
C SER A 156 -0.25 30.18 -1.37
N ALA A 157 0.99 30.66 -1.26
CA ALA A 157 1.83 30.40 -0.07
C ALA A 157 2.13 31.69 0.71
N ASN A 158 1.11 32.30 1.32
CA ASN A 158 1.28 33.40 2.27
C ASN A 158 1.59 32.85 3.68
N PHE A 159 2.81 32.37 3.90
CA PHE A 159 3.30 32.11 5.25
C PHE A 159 3.76 33.43 5.88
N LYS A 160 2.93 34.03 6.74
CA LYS A 160 3.36 35.16 7.58
C LYS A 160 4.29 34.62 8.68
N ILE A 161 5.58 34.93 8.59
CA ILE A 161 6.52 34.78 9.70
C ILE A 161 6.10 35.79 10.78
N ARG A 162 5.71 35.31 11.97
CA ARG A 162 5.45 36.16 13.13
C ARG A 162 6.79 36.52 13.80
N GLY A 163 7.11 37.82 13.77
CA GLY A 163 7.79 38.56 14.83
C GLY A 163 9.28 38.29 15.04
N ALA A 164 10.10 39.25 14.62
CA ALA A 164 11.36 39.60 15.27
C ALA A 164 11.09 40.81 16.19
#